data_AF-A0A2N6SWX8-F1
#
_entry.id   AF-A0A2N6SWX8-F1
#
_cell.length_a   1.000
_cell.length_b   1.000
_cell.length_c   1.000
_cell.angle_alpha   90.00
_cell.angle_beta   90.00
_cell.angle_gamma   90.00
#
_symmetry.space_group_name_H-M   'P 1'
#
loop_
_entity.id
_entity.type
_entity.pdbx_description
1 polymer ?
#
loop_
_entity_poly.entity_id
_entity_poly.type
_entity_poly.pdbx_seq_one_letter_code
_entity_poly.pdbx_strand_id
1 'polypeptide(L)'
;ARDVVSGFAHGREMHLCDVGGVTLLALRRAIPSDEILEFSRDGRTDLPEVGVEDGITVSATDPETIHRIFDERAHRALRDLPDVIDAAWAEGEWVIGAFADGSGPDDWDDALAPLAAFADIARRLPPSPGSIGELDAAHRDPTRPAAGDGEVAAPGHLRPLPGPTAVTTVAVAPDPVEEAPAWRPPTASEHPLETPTRSVGKRMGDGEFRDIGESASGLPALGEDPEHSRATVTGGRIIRPDTGPAGIFGDGAPEPDTTEASDSTDTDTDEDKDQQQ
;
A
#
# COMPACT_ATOMS: atom_id res chain seq x y z
N ALA A 1 -2.71 -13.75 36.02
CA ALA A 1 -3.88 -13.04 35.49
C ALA A 1 -5.08 -13.30 36.40
N ARG A 2 -5.91 -12.29 36.60
CA ARG A 2 -7.23 -12.35 37.24
C ARG A 2 -8.28 -11.84 36.25
N ASP A 3 -9.56 -12.11 36.52
CA ASP A 3 -10.70 -11.60 35.77
C ASP A 3 -10.56 -11.78 34.25
N VAL A 4 -10.21 -13.01 33.84
CA VAL A 4 -9.94 -13.35 32.45
C VAL A 4 -11.24 -13.56 31.68
N VAL A 5 -11.43 -12.77 30.64
CA VAL A 5 -12.45 -12.94 29.61
C VAL A 5 -11.77 -13.38 28.32
N SER A 6 -12.28 -14.43 27.68
CA SER A 6 -11.76 -14.95 26.41
C SER A 6 -12.86 -14.95 25.37
N GLY A 7 -12.51 -14.64 24.13
CA GLY A 7 -13.48 -14.60 23.04
C GLY A 7 -12.82 -14.40 21.68
N PHE A 8 -13.60 -13.85 20.75
CA PHE A 8 -13.13 -13.47 19.43
C PHE A 8 -13.61 -12.06 19.11
N ALA A 9 -12.70 -11.23 18.58
CA ALA A 9 -13.00 -9.89 18.12
C ALA A 9 -12.21 -9.59 16.85
N HIS A 10 -12.84 -8.90 15.89
CA HIS A 10 -12.25 -8.63 14.57
C HIS A 10 -11.62 -9.87 13.91
N GLY A 11 -12.25 -11.05 14.07
CA GLY A 11 -11.75 -12.31 13.51
C GLY A 11 -10.50 -12.89 14.17
N ARG A 12 -10.11 -12.38 15.34
CA ARG A 12 -8.92 -12.79 16.11
C ARG A 12 -9.34 -13.33 17.46
N GLU A 13 -8.62 -14.33 17.96
CA GLU A 13 -8.73 -14.76 19.35
C GLU A 13 -8.36 -13.59 20.26
N MET A 14 -9.15 -13.38 21.32
CA MET A 14 -9.05 -12.22 22.19
C MET A 14 -9.07 -12.66 23.66
N HIS A 15 -8.20 -12.03 24.46
CA HIS A 15 -8.22 -12.14 25.92
C HIS A 15 -8.20 -10.76 26.56
N LEU A 16 -9.08 -10.52 27.52
CA LEU A 16 -9.05 -9.36 28.41
C LEU A 16 -8.79 -9.86 29.82
N CYS A 17 -7.82 -9.29 30.52
CA CYS A 17 -7.50 -9.72 31.88
C CYS A 17 -6.78 -8.64 32.70
N ASP A 18 -6.79 -8.79 34.02
CA ASP A 18 -5.93 -8.01 34.92
C ASP A 18 -4.63 -8.77 35.20
N VAL A 19 -3.50 -8.09 34.97
CA VAL A 19 -2.17 -8.57 35.35
C VAL A 19 -1.45 -7.48 36.16
N GLY A 20 -1.24 -7.76 37.45
CA GLY A 20 -0.47 -6.86 38.31
C GLY A 20 -1.18 -5.53 38.61
N GLY A 21 -2.50 -5.47 38.48
CA GLY A 21 -3.29 -4.25 38.62
C GLY A 21 -3.44 -3.46 37.32
N VAL A 22 -2.89 -3.95 36.21
CA VAL A 22 -3.02 -3.34 34.87
C VAL A 22 -4.00 -4.18 34.07
N THR A 23 -4.99 -3.52 33.46
CA THR A 23 -5.92 -4.16 32.53
C THR A 23 -5.24 -4.33 31.17
N LEU A 24 -5.22 -5.55 30.65
CA LEU A 24 -4.61 -5.91 29.38
C LEU A 24 -5.64 -6.51 28.43
N LEU A 25 -5.64 -6.05 27.18
CA LEU A 25 -6.39 -6.63 26.07
C LEU A 25 -5.41 -7.18 25.03
N ALA A 26 -5.46 -8.48 24.80
CA ALA A 26 -4.61 -9.20 23.88
C ALA A 26 -5.42 -9.71 22.68
N LEU A 27 -4.93 -9.47 21.46
CA LEU A 27 -5.46 -9.97 20.20
C LEU A 27 -4.44 -10.86 19.50
N ARG A 28 -4.86 -12.04 19.08
CA ARG A 28 -3.98 -12.98 18.39
C ARG A 28 -3.68 -12.54 16.98
N ARG A 29 -2.41 -12.64 16.60
CA ARG A 29 -1.87 -12.43 15.26
C ARG A 29 -1.92 -13.74 14.48
N ALA A 30 -2.11 -13.64 13.16
CA ALA A 30 -2.12 -14.81 12.30
C ALA A 30 -0.72 -15.43 12.11
N ILE A 31 0.34 -14.61 12.18
CA ILE A 31 1.72 -15.03 11.98
C ILE A 31 2.55 -14.45 13.14
N PRO A 32 3.26 -15.28 13.91
CA PRO A 32 4.11 -14.81 14.98
C PRO A 32 5.42 -14.21 14.47
N SER A 33 6.02 -13.36 15.28
CA SER A 33 7.34 -12.77 15.03
C SER A 33 8.16 -12.75 16.31
N ASP A 34 9.47 -12.93 16.16
CA ASP A 34 10.44 -12.76 17.25
C ASP A 34 10.78 -11.27 17.47
N GLU A 35 10.42 -10.39 16.53
CA GLU A 35 10.58 -8.95 16.67
C GLU A 35 9.48 -8.37 17.56
N ILE A 36 9.89 -7.55 18.53
CA ILE A 36 8.97 -6.76 19.35
C ILE A 36 8.86 -5.37 18.74
N LEU A 37 7.63 -4.91 18.57
CA LEU A 37 7.28 -3.53 18.19
C LEU A 37 6.35 -2.96 19.25
N GLU A 38 6.70 -1.81 19.81
CA GLU A 38 5.99 -1.17 20.90
C GLU A 38 5.69 0.29 20.59
N PHE A 39 4.49 0.70 20.98
CA PHE A 39 4.01 2.08 21.05
C PHE A 39 3.75 2.40 22.52
N SER A 40 4.42 3.39 23.08
CA SER A 40 4.24 3.77 24.49
C SER A 40 4.16 5.28 24.66
N ARG A 41 3.33 5.73 25.61
CA ARG A 41 3.20 7.16 25.96
C ARG A 41 4.14 7.56 27.11
N ASP A 42 4.57 6.61 27.93
CA ASP A 42 5.44 6.86 29.08
C ASP A 42 6.92 6.54 28.81
N GLY A 43 7.23 5.91 27.67
CA GLY A 43 8.59 5.58 27.24
C GLY A 43 9.32 4.62 28.18
N ARG A 44 8.62 3.81 28.97
CA ARG A 44 9.23 2.93 29.99
C ARG A 44 9.82 1.62 29.46
N THR A 45 9.87 1.47 28.15
CA THR A 45 10.45 0.30 27.49
C THR A 45 11.99 0.30 27.55
N ASP A 46 12.59 -0.89 27.57
CA ASP A 46 14.04 -1.09 27.40
C ASP A 46 14.43 -1.31 25.93
N LEU A 47 13.45 -1.32 25.02
CA LEU A 47 13.67 -1.45 23.59
C LEU A 47 14.30 -0.17 22.99
N PRO A 48 15.19 -0.31 22.00
CA PRO A 48 15.68 0.81 21.21
C PRO A 48 14.56 1.67 20.61
N GLU A 49 14.70 2.99 20.73
CA GLU A 49 13.78 3.96 20.14
C GLU A 49 13.94 4.01 18.62
N VAL A 50 12.82 3.97 17.91
CA VAL A 50 12.71 4.17 16.45
C VAL A 50 12.35 5.62 16.14
N GLY A 51 11.46 6.22 16.94
CA GLY A 51 11.08 7.62 16.83
C GLY A 51 9.87 7.99 17.68
N VAL A 52 9.39 9.23 17.54
CA VAL A 52 8.25 9.77 18.30
C VAL A 52 7.27 10.45 17.35
N GLU A 53 5.97 10.17 17.52
CA GLU A 53 4.88 10.81 16.79
C GLU A 53 3.70 11.06 17.74
N ASP A 54 3.17 12.29 17.74
CA ASP A 54 2.03 12.71 18.57
C ASP A 54 2.12 12.33 20.07
N GLY A 55 3.34 12.36 20.62
CA GLY A 55 3.61 12.03 22.01
C GLY A 55 3.62 10.52 22.32
N ILE A 56 3.60 9.69 21.28
CA ILE A 56 3.77 8.24 21.38
C ILE A 56 5.18 7.90 20.87
N THR A 57 5.95 7.25 21.73
CA THR A 57 7.26 6.69 21.39
C THR A 57 7.08 5.35 20.73
N VAL A 58 7.72 5.17 19.57
CA VAL A 58 7.81 3.90 18.85
C VAL A 58 9.18 3.28 19.16
N SER A 59 9.18 2.06 19.70
CA SER A 59 10.40 1.31 20.03
C SER A 59 10.32 -0.10 19.48
N ALA A 60 11.46 -0.71 19.18
CA ALA A 60 11.51 -2.07 18.65
C ALA A 60 12.84 -2.77 18.88
N THR A 61 12.82 -4.11 18.84
CA THR A 61 14.02 -4.95 18.94
C THR A 61 15.03 -4.62 17.84
N ASP A 62 14.58 -4.49 16.59
CA ASP A 62 15.37 -3.99 15.46
C ASP A 62 14.74 -2.74 14.82
N PRO A 63 15.25 -1.53 15.12
CA PRO A 63 14.79 -0.28 14.51
C PRO A 63 14.88 -0.25 12.98
N GLU A 64 15.88 -0.90 12.38
CA GLU A 64 16.05 -0.89 10.92
C GLU A 64 14.92 -1.65 10.21
N THR A 65 14.49 -2.77 10.79
CA THR A 65 13.31 -3.51 10.30
C THR A 65 12.07 -2.63 10.35
N ILE A 66 11.87 -1.88 11.44
CA ILE A 66 10.71 -0.99 11.57
C ILE A 66 10.73 0.09 10.49
N HIS A 67 11.84 0.79 10.27
CA HIS A 67 11.93 1.82 9.22
C HIS A 67 11.57 1.32 7.81
N ARG A 68 11.71 0.02 7.53
CA ARG A 68 11.32 -0.58 6.23
C ARG A 68 9.84 -0.88 6.12
N ILE A 69 9.18 -1.22 7.22
CA ILE A 69 7.78 -1.65 7.23
C ILE A 69 6.81 -0.57 7.70
N PHE A 70 7.33 0.49 8.32
CA PHE A 70 6.54 1.60 8.84
C PHE A 70 6.13 2.51 7.68
N ASP A 71 4.90 2.33 7.22
CA ASP A 71 4.29 3.09 6.14
C ASP A 71 3.16 4.00 6.65
N GLU A 72 2.46 4.70 5.75
CA GLU A 72 1.34 5.59 6.10
C GLU A 72 0.25 4.90 6.94
N ARG A 73 0.05 3.58 6.79
CA ARG A 73 -0.92 2.84 7.59
C ARG A 73 -0.44 2.63 9.01
N ALA A 74 0.88 2.47 9.21
CA ALA A 74 1.46 2.41 10.54
C ALA A 74 1.31 3.75 11.27
N HIS A 75 1.64 4.87 10.58
CA HIS A 75 1.38 6.22 11.09
C HIS A 75 -0.10 6.46 11.42
N ARG A 76 -1.01 5.95 10.58
CA ARG A 76 -2.45 6.04 10.86
C ARG A 76 -2.84 5.21 12.09
N ALA A 77 -2.40 3.96 12.19
CA ALA A 77 -2.72 3.09 13.32
C ALA A 77 -2.20 3.67 14.65
N LEU A 78 -1.04 4.32 14.62
CA LEU A 78 -0.48 5.02 15.76
C LEU A 78 -1.37 6.19 16.21
N ARG A 79 -1.81 7.04 15.27
CA ARG A 79 -2.68 8.20 15.56
C ARG A 79 -4.10 7.81 15.96
N ASP A 80 -4.60 6.70 15.46
CA ASP A 80 -5.92 6.16 15.80
C ASP A 80 -5.87 5.39 17.16
N LEU A 81 -4.70 5.27 17.82
CA LEU A 81 -4.56 4.60 19.10
C LEU A 81 -5.21 5.43 20.23
N PRO A 82 -6.18 4.87 20.99
CA PRO A 82 -6.87 5.61 22.04
C PRO A 82 -5.93 6.10 23.15
N ASP A 83 -6.26 7.25 23.76
CA ASP A 83 -5.49 7.82 24.87
C ASP A 83 -5.57 6.98 26.16
N VAL A 84 -6.60 6.14 26.27
CA VAL A 84 -6.76 5.18 27.39
C VAL A 84 -5.75 4.02 27.32
N ILE A 85 -5.03 3.86 26.20
CA ILE A 85 -3.93 2.91 26.07
C ILE A 85 -2.61 3.63 26.40
N ASP A 86 -1.99 3.22 27.51
CA ASP A 86 -0.68 3.73 27.93
C ASP A 86 0.46 3.14 27.07
N ALA A 87 0.33 1.85 26.73
CA ALA A 87 1.26 1.15 25.87
C ALA A 87 0.55 0.05 25.05
N ALA A 88 0.96 -0.14 23.80
CA ALA A 88 0.58 -1.28 22.99
C ALA A 88 1.82 -1.90 22.35
N TRP A 89 1.95 -3.23 22.40
CA TRP A 89 3.08 -3.92 21.77
C TRP A 89 2.67 -5.19 21.06
N ALA A 90 3.45 -5.57 20.06
CA ALA A 90 3.34 -6.83 19.35
C ALA A 90 4.51 -7.73 19.76
N GLU A 91 4.21 -8.93 20.27
CA GLU A 91 5.20 -9.90 20.72
C GLU A 91 4.70 -11.31 20.40
N GLY A 92 5.53 -12.11 19.72
CA GLY A 92 5.16 -13.48 19.36
C GLY A 92 3.84 -13.53 18.59
N GLU A 93 2.89 -14.32 19.08
CA GLU A 93 1.57 -14.47 18.46
C GLU A 93 0.56 -13.37 18.86
N TRP A 94 0.94 -12.36 19.64
CA TRP A 94 -0.02 -11.43 20.26
C TRP A 94 0.28 -9.98 19.92
N VAL A 95 -0.78 -9.19 19.85
CA VAL A 95 -0.76 -7.75 20.08
C VAL A 95 -1.47 -7.50 21.39
N ILE A 96 -0.86 -6.70 22.26
CA ILE A 96 -1.35 -6.43 23.61
C ILE A 96 -1.47 -4.92 23.78
N GLY A 97 -2.60 -4.45 24.30
CA GLY A 97 -2.80 -3.09 24.79
C GLY A 97 -2.92 -3.08 26.30
N ALA A 98 -2.11 -2.26 26.97
CA ALA A 98 -2.19 -1.95 28.39
C ALA A 98 -2.97 -0.66 28.59
N PHE A 99 -4.04 -0.74 29.37
CA PHE A 99 -4.90 0.40 29.64
C PHE A 99 -4.43 1.19 30.86
N ALA A 100 -4.68 2.49 30.81
CA ALA A 100 -4.56 3.39 31.94
C ALA A 100 -5.52 3.01 33.07
N ASP A 101 -5.15 3.43 34.29
CA ASP A 101 -5.96 3.26 35.48
C ASP A 101 -7.35 3.91 35.30
N GLY A 102 -8.40 3.15 35.62
CA GLY A 102 -9.78 3.63 35.54
C GLY A 102 -10.46 3.42 34.18
N SER A 103 -9.81 2.77 33.22
CA SER A 103 -10.47 2.30 31.99
C SER A 103 -11.66 1.39 32.29
N GLY A 104 -12.74 1.57 31.53
CA GLY A 104 -13.98 0.81 31.68
C GLY A 104 -14.32 -0.03 30.45
N PRO A 105 -15.46 -0.75 30.48
CA PRO A 105 -15.89 -1.61 29.39
C PRO A 105 -16.00 -0.92 28.03
N ASP A 106 -16.52 0.31 27.99
CA ASP A 106 -16.65 1.06 26.75
C ASP A 106 -15.27 1.39 26.14
N ASP A 107 -14.29 1.72 26.98
CA ASP A 107 -12.90 1.97 26.55
C ASP A 107 -12.25 0.72 25.95
N TRP A 108 -12.53 -0.45 26.53
CA TRP A 108 -12.00 -1.73 26.06
C TRP A 108 -12.59 -2.11 24.70
N ASP A 109 -13.89 -1.87 24.50
CA ASP A 109 -14.57 -2.11 23.24
C ASP A 109 -14.06 -1.15 22.15
N ASP A 110 -13.89 0.14 22.47
CA ASP A 110 -13.34 1.14 21.55
C ASP A 110 -11.90 0.86 21.14
N ALA A 111 -11.12 0.21 22.02
CA ALA A 111 -9.73 -0.19 21.75
C ALA A 111 -9.59 -1.39 20.80
N LEU A 112 -10.64 -2.20 20.60
CA LEU A 112 -10.55 -3.42 19.78
C LEU A 112 -10.17 -3.13 18.32
N ALA A 113 -10.78 -2.12 17.70
CA ALA A 113 -10.52 -1.80 16.30
C ALA A 113 -9.10 -1.22 16.08
N PRO A 114 -8.62 -0.24 16.89
CA PRO A 114 -7.23 0.23 16.83
C PRO A 114 -6.19 -0.88 17.06
N LEU A 115 -6.39 -1.76 18.05
CA LEU A 115 -5.46 -2.87 18.29
C LEU A 115 -5.49 -3.90 17.16
N ALA A 116 -6.65 -4.13 16.54
CA ALA A 116 -6.74 -4.96 15.35
C ALA A 116 -5.99 -4.34 14.16
N ALA A 117 -6.08 -3.03 13.96
CA ALA A 117 -5.30 -2.31 12.96
C ALA A 117 -3.80 -2.42 13.25
N PHE A 118 -3.39 -2.31 14.52
CA PHE A 118 -2.00 -2.51 14.91
C PHE A 118 -1.53 -3.95 14.63
N ALA A 119 -2.35 -4.97 14.89
CA ALA A 119 -2.05 -6.34 14.50
C ALA A 119 -1.87 -6.50 12.97
N ASP A 120 -2.63 -5.75 12.18
CA ASP A 120 -2.46 -5.68 10.73
C ASP A 120 -1.20 -4.92 10.28
N ILE A 121 -0.62 -4.06 11.13
CA ILE A 121 0.72 -3.51 10.94
C ILE A 121 1.78 -4.55 11.26
N ALA A 122 1.68 -5.18 12.42
CA ALA A 122 2.61 -6.20 12.92
C ALA A 122 2.73 -7.43 12.01
N ARG A 123 1.76 -7.69 11.11
CA ARG A 123 1.89 -8.74 10.08
C ARG A 123 3.05 -8.53 9.10
N ARG A 124 3.58 -7.30 9.01
CA ARG A 124 4.73 -6.96 8.16
C ARG A 124 6.05 -7.30 8.82
N LEU A 125 6.06 -7.60 10.12
CA LEU A 125 7.24 -8.06 10.82
C LEU A 125 7.72 -9.40 10.25
N PRO A 126 9.03 -9.66 10.26
CA PRO A 126 9.59 -10.95 9.88
C PRO A 126 8.92 -12.07 10.67
N PRO A 127 8.44 -13.14 10.01
CA PRO A 127 7.86 -14.29 10.70
C PRO A 127 8.91 -15.00 11.55
N SER A 128 8.52 -15.55 12.70
CA SER A 128 9.41 -16.41 13.49
C SER A 128 9.89 -17.61 12.63
N PRO A 129 11.16 -18.03 12.69
CA PRO A 129 11.66 -19.16 11.92
C PRO A 129 10.80 -20.42 12.11
N GLY A 130 10.36 -21.03 11.01
CA GLY A 130 9.51 -22.22 11.02
C GLY A 130 8.02 -21.99 11.31
N SER A 131 7.59 -20.74 11.55
CA SER A 131 6.17 -20.41 11.73
C SER A 131 5.38 -20.41 10.42
N ILE A 132 6.04 -20.06 9.31
CA ILE A 132 5.50 -20.26 7.97
C ILE A 132 5.88 -21.68 7.58
N GLY A 133 4.89 -22.54 7.34
CA GLY A 133 5.10 -23.93 6.96
C GLY A 133 6.07 -24.07 5.78
N GLU A 134 6.65 -25.25 5.64
CA GLU A 134 7.59 -25.54 4.56
C GLU A 134 6.93 -25.25 3.21
N LEU A 135 7.55 -24.36 2.42
CA LEU A 135 7.07 -24.02 1.09
C LEU A 135 7.13 -25.28 0.23
N ASP A 136 5.96 -25.82 -0.12
CA ASP A 136 5.86 -26.97 -1.00
C ASP A 136 6.50 -26.64 -2.36
N ALA A 137 7.64 -27.26 -2.64
CA ALA A 137 8.37 -27.09 -3.88
C ALA A 137 7.54 -27.52 -5.10
N ALA A 138 6.51 -28.36 -4.94
CA ALA A 138 5.61 -28.76 -6.01
C ALA A 138 4.65 -27.63 -6.46
N HIS A 139 4.39 -26.65 -5.59
CA HIS A 139 3.61 -25.45 -5.91
C HIS A 139 4.47 -24.28 -6.42
N ARG A 140 5.79 -24.49 -6.53
CA ARG A 140 6.71 -23.52 -7.13
C ARG A 140 6.39 -23.43 -8.63
N ASP A 141 6.42 -22.22 -9.18
CA ASP A 141 6.33 -22.04 -10.64
C ASP A 141 7.37 -22.96 -11.32
N PRO A 142 6.97 -23.84 -12.26
CA PRO A 142 7.88 -24.76 -12.94
C PRO A 142 9.06 -24.07 -13.63
N THR A 143 8.91 -22.78 -13.97
CA THR A 143 9.95 -21.96 -14.58
C THR A 143 10.89 -21.31 -13.56
N ARG A 144 10.58 -21.36 -12.26
CA ARG A 144 11.41 -20.76 -11.20
C ARG A 144 12.64 -21.66 -10.96
N PRO A 145 13.87 -21.15 -11.18
CA PRO A 145 15.07 -21.95 -10.97
C PRO A 145 15.15 -22.48 -9.53
N ALA A 146 15.42 -23.77 -9.41
CA ALA A 146 15.73 -24.43 -8.16
C ALA A 146 17.21 -24.26 -7.82
N ALA A 147 17.56 -24.28 -6.53
CA ALA A 147 18.95 -24.14 -6.08
C ALA A 147 19.88 -25.31 -6.49
N GLY A 148 19.34 -26.32 -7.20
CA GLY A 148 20.08 -27.42 -7.80
C GLY A 148 19.93 -27.54 -9.32
N ASP A 149 19.18 -26.63 -9.97
CA ASP A 149 19.18 -26.54 -11.43
C ASP A 149 20.54 -26.00 -11.83
N GLY A 150 21.38 -26.92 -12.31
CA GLY A 150 22.80 -26.75 -12.46
C GLY A 150 23.19 -25.39 -13.03
N GLU A 151 24.22 -24.83 -12.39
CA GLU A 151 25.07 -23.74 -12.84
C GLU A 151 25.55 -23.99 -14.29
N VAL A 152 24.69 -23.72 -15.26
CA VAL A 152 25.13 -23.25 -16.57
C VAL A 152 25.09 -21.75 -16.46
N ALA A 153 26.14 -21.21 -15.81
CA ALA A 153 26.41 -19.79 -15.86
C ALA A 153 26.55 -19.41 -17.33
N ALA A 154 25.50 -18.87 -17.93
CA ALA A 154 25.65 -18.21 -19.21
C ALA A 154 26.66 -17.06 -19.01
N PRO A 155 27.52 -16.79 -20.01
CA PRO A 155 28.58 -15.81 -19.86
C PRO A 155 27.98 -14.44 -19.54
N GLY A 156 28.29 -13.89 -18.36
CA GLY A 156 27.87 -12.54 -17.93
C GLY A 156 27.15 -12.45 -16.58
N HIS A 157 26.80 -13.56 -15.94
CA HIS A 157 26.08 -13.51 -14.65
C HIS A 157 27.03 -13.35 -13.47
N LEU A 158 26.64 -12.51 -12.50
CA LEU A 158 27.37 -12.35 -11.25
C LEU A 158 27.42 -13.68 -10.50
N ARG A 159 28.64 -14.16 -10.22
CA ARG A 159 28.85 -15.39 -9.46
C ARG A 159 28.64 -15.09 -7.96
N PRO A 160 27.93 -15.95 -7.22
CA PRO A 160 27.85 -15.82 -5.77
C PRO A 160 29.26 -15.83 -5.17
N LEU A 161 29.53 -14.86 -4.30
CA LEU A 161 30.78 -14.80 -3.54
C LEU A 161 30.84 -16.05 -2.65
N PRO A 162 31.97 -16.78 -2.59
CA PRO A 162 32.10 -17.87 -1.63
C PRO A 162 31.78 -17.33 -0.24
N GLY A 163 30.79 -17.93 0.42
CA GLY A 163 30.44 -17.58 1.80
C GLY A 163 31.66 -17.73 2.71
N PRO A 164 31.74 -16.96 3.82
CA PRO A 164 32.85 -17.10 4.75
C PRO A 164 32.80 -18.50 5.36
N THR A 165 33.65 -19.40 4.85
CA THR A 165 34.00 -20.63 5.55
C THR A 165 34.49 -20.20 6.92
N ALA A 166 33.85 -20.68 7.98
CA ALA A 166 34.28 -20.44 9.35
C ALA A 166 35.73 -20.94 9.53
N VAL A 167 36.69 -20.06 9.31
CA VAL A 167 38.09 -20.25 9.65
C VAL A 167 38.26 -19.83 11.10
N THR A 168 38.16 -20.81 12.00
CA THR A 168 38.78 -20.73 13.33
C THR A 168 40.29 -20.72 13.14
N THR A 169 40.84 -19.52 12.93
CA THR A 169 42.21 -19.15 13.31
C THR A 169 42.25 -17.63 13.47
N VAL A 170 42.45 -17.17 14.70
CA VAL A 170 42.76 -15.77 15.00
C VAL A 170 44.10 -15.43 14.35
N ALA A 171 44.05 -14.86 13.16
CA ALA A 171 45.16 -14.15 12.56
C ALA A 171 44.85 -12.65 12.69
N VAL A 172 45.71 -11.92 13.40
CA VAL A 172 45.66 -10.46 13.52
C VAL A 172 45.67 -9.88 12.11
N ALA A 173 44.55 -9.27 11.72
CA ALA A 173 44.45 -8.50 10.49
C ALA A 173 45.36 -7.26 10.62
N PRO A 174 46.22 -6.95 9.64
CA PRO A 174 46.83 -5.64 9.57
C PRO A 174 45.73 -4.58 9.36
N ASP A 175 45.91 -3.40 9.95
CA ASP A 175 44.99 -2.26 9.80
C ASP A 175 44.61 -2.07 8.32
N PRO A 176 43.30 -1.92 8.00
CA PRO A 176 42.89 -1.67 6.64
C PRO A 176 43.46 -0.32 6.20
N VAL A 177 44.33 -0.36 5.19
CA VAL A 177 44.65 0.84 4.41
C VAL A 177 43.34 1.36 3.84
N GLU A 178 42.98 2.57 4.23
CA GLU A 178 41.79 3.28 3.78
C GLU A 178 41.88 3.51 2.26
N GLU A 179 41.42 2.54 1.49
CA GLU A 179 41.34 2.64 0.03
C GLU A 179 40.16 3.56 -0.28
N ALA A 180 40.47 4.77 -0.77
CA ALA A 180 39.46 5.75 -1.12
C ALA A 180 38.42 5.11 -2.06
N PRO A 181 37.11 5.37 -1.86
CA PRO A 181 36.06 4.73 -2.64
C PRO A 181 36.32 4.92 -4.14
N ALA A 182 36.44 3.81 -4.86
CA ALA A 182 36.71 3.79 -6.30
C ALA A 182 35.61 4.48 -7.12
N TRP A 183 34.42 4.65 -6.53
CA TRP A 183 33.34 5.39 -7.13
C TRP A 183 33.39 6.87 -6.76
N ARG A 184 33.59 7.71 -7.78
CA ARG A 184 33.35 9.16 -7.69
C ARG A 184 32.06 9.46 -8.46
N PRO A 185 31.12 10.23 -7.88
CA PRO A 185 29.96 10.68 -8.64
C PRO A 185 30.45 11.49 -9.86
N PRO A 186 29.87 11.28 -11.05
CA PRO A 186 30.25 12.07 -12.22
C PRO A 186 29.99 13.55 -11.92
N THR A 187 31.03 14.37 -12.06
CA THR A 187 30.89 15.82 -12.00
C THR A 187 29.91 16.26 -13.09
N ALA A 188 28.93 17.08 -12.71
CA ALA A 188 27.96 17.65 -13.65
C ALA A 188 28.71 18.25 -14.85
N SER A 189 28.35 17.82 -16.06
CA SER A 189 28.97 18.33 -17.28
C SER A 189 28.72 19.84 -17.39
N GLU A 190 29.75 20.62 -17.75
CA GLU A 190 29.67 22.09 -17.83
C GLU A 190 28.76 22.58 -18.98
N HIS A 191 28.39 21.68 -19.90
CA HIS A 191 27.50 21.96 -21.02
C HIS A 191 26.12 21.35 -20.76
N PRO A 192 25.03 22.10 -21.03
CA PRO A 192 23.66 21.58 -20.92
C PRO A 192 23.51 20.28 -21.74
N LEU A 193 23.14 19.19 -21.07
CA LEU A 193 22.82 17.93 -21.72
C LEU A 193 21.47 18.09 -22.44
N GLU A 194 21.45 17.97 -23.76
CA GLU A 194 20.21 17.94 -24.53
C GLU A 194 19.44 16.66 -24.20
N THR A 195 18.29 16.82 -23.54
CA THR A 195 17.36 15.72 -23.28
C THR A 195 16.43 15.53 -24.47
N PRO A 196 16.14 14.28 -24.87
CA PRO A 196 15.19 14.03 -25.96
C PRO A 196 13.81 14.54 -25.54
N THR A 197 13.29 15.54 -26.27
CA THR A 197 11.91 16.03 -26.10
C THR A 197 10.93 15.17 -26.90
N ARG A 198 9.75 14.92 -26.36
CA ARG A 198 8.65 14.22 -27.06
C ARG A 198 7.98 15.07 -28.15
N SER A 199 8.26 16.37 -28.20
CA SER A 199 7.64 17.30 -29.13
C SER A 199 8.22 17.26 -30.55
N VAL A 200 9.34 16.56 -30.79
CA VAL A 200 9.92 16.42 -32.12
C VAL A 200 10.36 14.97 -32.34
N GLY A 201 9.66 14.25 -33.22
CA GLY A 201 10.05 12.91 -33.64
C GLY A 201 11.32 12.96 -34.48
N LYS A 202 12.47 12.62 -33.90
CA LYS A 202 13.74 12.49 -34.65
C LYS A 202 13.92 11.03 -35.09
N ARG A 203 13.87 10.79 -36.40
CA ARG A 203 14.20 9.48 -37.00
C ARG A 203 15.71 9.26 -36.88
N MET A 204 16.11 8.23 -36.15
CA MET A 204 17.50 7.82 -36.03
C MET A 204 17.67 6.43 -36.68
N GLY A 205 18.27 6.39 -37.86
CA GLY A 205 18.59 5.15 -38.58
C GLY A 205 17.94 5.01 -39.96
N ASP A 206 18.64 4.28 -40.84
CA ASP A 206 18.28 4.07 -42.24
C ASP A 206 17.55 2.73 -42.41
N GLY A 207 16.40 2.58 -41.73
CA GLY A 207 15.52 1.41 -41.86
C GLY A 207 14.28 1.73 -42.68
N GLU A 208 13.84 0.84 -43.57
CA GLU A 208 12.50 0.92 -44.17
C GLU A 208 11.46 0.45 -43.14
N PHE A 209 10.70 1.40 -42.60
CA PHE A 209 9.57 1.11 -41.73
C PHE A 209 8.31 1.03 -42.58
N ARG A 210 7.60 -0.10 -42.53
CA ARG A 210 6.23 -0.20 -43.06
C ARG A 210 5.30 0.58 -42.14
N ASP A 211 4.51 1.46 -42.73
CA ASP A 211 3.46 2.19 -42.04
C ASP A 211 2.38 1.20 -41.59
N ILE A 212 2.29 0.94 -40.29
CA ILE A 212 1.22 0.15 -39.69
C ILE A 212 0.22 1.16 -39.13
N GLY A 213 -0.64 1.66 -40.01
CA GLY A 213 -1.70 2.59 -39.64
C GLY A 213 -1.94 3.63 -40.72
N GLU A 214 -3.14 3.62 -41.29
CA GLU A 214 -3.63 4.66 -42.18
C GLU A 214 -3.79 5.97 -41.40
N SER A 215 -2.69 6.72 -41.27
CA SER A 215 -2.66 8.01 -40.57
C SER A 215 -1.97 9.06 -41.44
N ALA A 216 -2.60 9.42 -42.55
CA ALA A 216 -2.17 10.55 -43.39
C ALA A 216 -3.26 11.62 -43.60
N SER A 217 -4.40 11.55 -42.91
CA SER A 217 -5.42 12.59 -43.00
C SER A 217 -5.93 12.99 -41.62
N GLY A 218 -5.35 14.06 -41.09
CA GLY A 218 -6.06 14.99 -40.22
C GLY A 218 -6.08 14.73 -38.71
N LEU A 219 -5.38 13.72 -38.18
CA LEU A 219 -5.30 13.56 -36.72
C LEU A 219 -4.22 14.49 -36.14
N PRO A 220 -4.57 15.46 -35.28
CA PRO A 220 -3.60 16.33 -34.63
C PRO A 220 -2.71 15.54 -33.66
N ALA A 221 -1.52 16.07 -33.37
CA ALA A 221 -0.62 15.49 -32.39
C ALA A 221 -1.30 15.39 -31.01
N LEU A 222 -0.92 14.37 -30.24
CA LEU A 222 -1.49 14.13 -28.91
C LEU A 222 -1.25 15.35 -28.01
N GLY A 223 -2.32 16.08 -27.68
CA GLY A 223 -2.28 17.33 -26.90
C GLY A 223 -2.46 18.63 -27.69
N GLU A 224 -2.51 18.55 -29.03
CA GLU A 224 -2.70 19.71 -29.92
C GLU A 224 -4.09 19.75 -30.57
N ASP A 225 -4.99 18.85 -30.18
CA ASP A 225 -6.36 18.84 -30.68
C ASP A 225 -7.16 20.05 -30.12
N PRO A 226 -7.58 20.99 -30.99
CA PRO A 226 -8.32 22.17 -30.56
C PRO A 226 -9.71 21.83 -29.98
N GLU A 227 -10.30 20.68 -30.31
CA GLU A 227 -11.61 20.26 -29.79
C GLU A 227 -11.51 19.76 -28.35
N HIS A 228 -10.41 19.05 -28.02
CA HIS A 228 -10.08 18.66 -26.64
C HIS A 228 -9.52 19.81 -25.79
N SER A 229 -8.98 20.85 -26.43
CA SER A 229 -8.37 22.02 -25.77
C SER A 229 -9.38 23.09 -25.32
N ARG A 230 -10.66 22.99 -25.71
CA ARG A 230 -11.74 23.91 -25.28
C ARG A 230 -12.34 23.55 -23.92
N ALA A 231 -11.83 22.51 -23.25
CA ALA A 231 -12.18 22.27 -21.86
C ALA A 231 -11.67 23.45 -21.02
N THR A 232 -12.59 24.25 -20.46
CA THR A 232 -12.28 25.38 -19.58
C THR A 232 -11.30 24.91 -18.49
N VAL A 233 -10.04 25.33 -18.63
CA VAL A 233 -8.96 25.01 -17.71
C VAL A 233 -9.33 25.58 -16.35
N THR A 234 -9.76 24.70 -15.44
CA THR A 234 -10.02 25.03 -14.05
C THR A 234 -9.06 24.19 -13.21
N GLY A 235 -7.85 24.72 -13.00
CA GLY A 235 -6.90 24.16 -12.02
C GLY A 235 -6.48 22.70 -12.22
N GLY A 236 -6.26 22.24 -13.47
CA GLY A 236 -5.70 20.91 -13.73
C GLY A 236 -6.68 19.74 -13.72
N ARG A 237 -8.00 19.99 -13.57
CA ARG A 237 -9.03 18.95 -13.67
C ARG A 237 -9.77 19.04 -15.01
N ILE A 238 -9.69 17.98 -15.81
CA ILE A 238 -10.42 17.85 -17.08
C ILE A 238 -11.84 17.34 -16.75
N ILE A 239 -12.86 18.18 -16.97
CA ILE A 239 -14.26 17.77 -16.87
C ILE A 239 -14.74 17.46 -18.30
N ARG A 240 -15.08 16.19 -18.56
CA ARG A 240 -15.75 15.80 -19.80
C ARG A 240 -17.25 16.13 -19.65
N PRO A 241 -17.86 16.87 -20.59
CA PRO A 241 -19.31 17.03 -20.60
C PRO A 241 -19.95 15.75 -21.17
N ASP A 242 -20.71 15.02 -20.35
CA ASP A 242 -21.44 13.80 -20.74
C ASP A 242 -22.71 14.14 -21.55
N THR A 243 -22.56 14.84 -22.68
CA THR A 243 -23.70 15.32 -23.50
C THR A 243 -24.01 14.44 -24.71
N GLY A 244 -23.63 13.16 -24.68
CA GLY A 244 -23.92 12.21 -25.77
C GLY A 244 -24.21 10.80 -25.25
N PRO A 245 -25.07 10.03 -25.92
CA PRO A 245 -25.34 8.65 -25.54
C PRO A 245 -24.06 7.81 -25.65
N ALA A 246 -23.79 6.99 -24.63
CA ALA A 246 -22.62 6.14 -24.57
C ALA A 246 -22.71 5.00 -25.60
N GLY A 247 -22.04 5.15 -26.74
CA GLY A 247 -22.03 4.17 -27.85
C GLY A 247 -21.35 2.83 -27.57
N ILE A 248 -21.08 2.50 -26.30
CA ILE A 248 -20.49 1.23 -25.85
C ILE A 248 -21.56 0.13 -25.78
N PHE A 249 -22.82 0.49 -25.51
CA PHE A 249 -23.94 -0.44 -25.58
C PHE A 249 -24.79 -0.01 -26.77
N GLY A 250 -24.62 -0.71 -27.90
CA GLY A 250 -25.49 -0.54 -29.07
C GLY A 250 -26.90 -1.04 -28.74
N ASP A 251 -27.70 -0.18 -28.12
CA ASP A 251 -29.14 -0.40 -28.01
C ASP A 251 -29.79 0.07 -29.31
N GLY A 252 -30.41 -0.87 -30.01
CA GLY A 252 -31.00 -0.64 -31.32
C GLY A 252 -32.12 0.38 -31.21
N ALA A 253 -31.96 1.52 -31.89
CA ALA A 253 -33.04 2.47 -32.05
C ALA A 253 -34.22 1.78 -32.77
N PRO A 254 -35.46 1.89 -32.27
CA PRO A 254 -36.63 1.46 -33.04
C PRO A 254 -36.82 2.43 -34.21
N GLU A 255 -36.95 1.89 -35.42
CA GLU A 255 -37.30 2.66 -36.61
C GLU A 255 -38.66 3.35 -36.41
N PRO A 256 -38.79 4.64 -36.76
CA PRO A 256 -40.08 5.33 -36.69
C PRO A 256 -40.93 4.96 -37.90
N ASP A 257 -42.01 4.20 -37.63
CA ASP A 257 -43.09 3.99 -38.58
C ASP A 257 -43.75 5.34 -38.90
N THR A 258 -43.71 5.71 -40.18
CA THR A 258 -44.35 6.90 -40.70
C THR A 258 -45.74 6.51 -41.17
N THR A 259 -46.79 6.91 -40.45
CA THR A 259 -48.12 7.04 -41.07
C THR A 259 -48.93 8.14 -40.40
N GLU A 260 -48.93 9.27 -41.10
CA GLU A 260 -50.03 10.21 -41.38
C GLU A 260 -50.85 10.84 -40.25
N ALA A 261 -50.89 12.17 -40.36
CA ALA A 261 -51.66 13.11 -39.59
C ALA A 261 -53.16 13.08 -39.91
N SER A 262 -53.97 13.43 -38.93
CA SER A 262 -55.24 14.19 -39.04
C SER A 262 -55.54 14.70 -37.64
N ASP A 263 -55.23 15.97 -37.34
CA ASP A 263 -56.12 17.12 -37.53
C ASP A 263 -57.29 17.12 -36.54
N SER A 264 -57.19 17.95 -35.50
CA SER A 264 -58.14 19.05 -35.25
C SER A 264 -57.88 19.64 -33.86
N THR A 265 -57.48 20.93 -33.85
CA THR A 265 -58.12 22.05 -33.13
C THR A 265 -59.15 21.70 -32.04
N ASP A 266 -59.33 22.43 -30.95
CA ASP A 266 -58.77 23.65 -30.35
C ASP A 266 -59.66 23.87 -29.10
N THR A 267 -59.16 24.66 -28.14
CA THR A 267 -59.94 25.49 -27.19
C THR A 267 -60.84 24.76 -26.16
N ASP A 268 -60.44 24.64 -24.89
CA ASP A 268 -60.49 25.64 -23.80
C ASP A 268 -61.76 25.55 -22.93
N THR A 269 -61.62 26.00 -21.69
CA THR A 269 -62.63 26.32 -20.65
C THR A 269 -62.74 25.36 -19.46
N ASP A 270 -62.19 25.85 -18.35
CA ASP A 270 -62.74 25.89 -16.99
C ASP A 270 -64.10 25.20 -16.75
N GLU A 271 -64.21 24.42 -15.67
CA GLU A 271 -65.13 24.79 -14.58
C GLU A 271 -64.91 23.95 -13.31
N ASP A 272 -64.73 24.70 -12.23
CA ASP A 272 -64.80 24.32 -10.83
C ASP A 272 -66.25 24.04 -10.44
N LYS A 273 -66.56 22.89 -9.79
CA LYS A 273 -67.56 22.74 -8.70
C LYS A 273 -67.86 21.29 -8.33
N ASP A 274 -67.65 21.01 -7.04
CA ASP A 274 -68.66 20.54 -6.07
C ASP A 274 -69.69 19.48 -6.51
N GLN A 275 -69.59 18.26 -5.95
CA GLN A 275 -70.57 17.66 -5.00
C GLN A 275 -70.46 16.14 -4.83
N GLN A 276 -70.48 15.72 -3.55
CA GLN A 276 -71.18 14.55 -2.96
C GLN A 276 -70.84 13.14 -3.49
N GLN A 277 -70.49 12.14 -2.67
CA GLN A 277 -71.06 11.73 -1.37
C GLN A 277 -69.99 11.10 -0.46
#